data_AF-A0A2N7QQE8-F1
#
_entry.id   AF-A0A2N7QQE8-F1
#
_cell.length_a   1.000
_cell.length_b   1.000
_cell.length_c   1.000
_cell.angle_alpha   90.00
_cell.angle_beta   90.00
_cell.angle_gamma   90.00
#
_symmetry.space_group_name_H-M   'P 1'
#
loop_
_entity.id
_entity.type
_entity.pdbx_description
1 polymer ?
#
loop_
_entity_poly.entity_id
_entity_poly.type
_entity_poly.pdbx_seq_one_letter_code
_entity_poly.pdbx_strand_id
1 'polypeptide(L)'
;MLSPVADKWNTFPPQKQARLLQHAQEWESLPPAQREKARQNFEQWQKMSPQQREEVRENSKRFQELSPQERAQLHNAFQRFQQLPPDQQEQLRRQWHHDMRSGPVGPPPRH
;
A
#
# COMPACT_ATOMS: atom_id res chain seq x y z
N MET A 1 15.59 -10.41 12.42
CA MET A 1 15.07 -11.73 12.01
C MET A 1 14.82 -11.73 10.51
N LEU A 2 15.74 -12.31 9.72
CA LEU A 2 15.56 -12.65 8.29
C LEU A 2 15.66 -14.17 8.06
N SER A 3 15.55 -14.94 9.15
CA SER A 3 15.92 -16.35 9.23
C SER A 3 15.34 -17.26 8.13
N PRO A 4 14.04 -17.21 7.76
CA PRO A 4 13.52 -18.16 6.78
C PRO A 4 14.06 -17.95 5.35
N VAL A 5 14.62 -16.77 5.04
CA VAL A 5 15.23 -16.48 3.73
C VAL A 5 16.68 -16.96 3.69
N ALA A 6 17.40 -16.84 4.81
CA ALA A 6 18.80 -17.27 4.94
C ALA A 6 18.93 -18.79 4.75
N ASP A 7 18.04 -19.58 5.36
CA ASP A 7 18.05 -21.04 5.27
C ASP A 7 17.85 -21.57 3.83
N LYS A 8 17.14 -20.80 3.00
CA LYS A 8 16.82 -21.16 1.62
C LYS A 8 17.65 -20.40 0.58
N TRP A 9 18.58 -19.54 1.00
CA TRP A 9 19.31 -18.64 0.10
C TRP A 9 19.97 -19.39 -1.06
N ASN A 10 20.71 -20.45 -0.74
CA ASN A 10 21.45 -21.27 -1.71
C ASN A 10 20.53 -22.09 -2.65
N THR A 11 19.23 -22.19 -2.33
CA THR A 11 18.24 -22.89 -3.17
C THR A 11 17.56 -21.95 -4.18
N PHE A 12 17.75 -20.64 -4.04
CA PHE A 12 17.17 -19.69 -4.97
C PHE A 12 18.00 -19.57 -6.25
N PRO A 13 17.36 -19.47 -7.43
CA PRO A 13 18.07 -19.17 -8.66
C PRO A 13 18.88 -17.86 -8.53
N PRO A 14 20.04 -17.73 -9.21
CA PRO A 14 20.90 -16.55 -9.12
C PRO A 14 20.17 -15.22 -9.37
N GLN A 15 19.22 -15.21 -10.31
CA GLN A 15 18.40 -14.03 -10.60
C GLN A 15 17.49 -13.61 -9.42
N LYS A 16 17.02 -14.57 -8.62
CA LYS A 16 16.21 -14.29 -7.43
C LYS A 16 17.09 -13.77 -6.30
N GLN A 17 18.28 -14.36 -6.12
CA GLN A 17 19.28 -13.86 -5.16
C GLN A 17 19.68 -12.41 -5.47
N ALA A 18 20.02 -12.12 -6.73
CA ALA A 18 20.39 -10.76 -7.15
C ALA A 18 19.28 -9.73 -6.86
N ARG A 19 18.02 -10.05 -7.17
CA ARG A 19 16.87 -9.18 -6.84
C ARG A 19 16.71 -8.96 -5.33
N LEU A 20 16.86 -10.01 -4.53
CA LEU A 20 16.78 -9.88 -3.07
C LEU A 20 17.92 -9.02 -2.50
N LEU A 21 19.14 -9.15 -3.02
CA LEU A 21 20.27 -8.30 -2.63
C LEU A 21 20.02 -6.84 -3.02
N GLN A 22 19.51 -6.58 -4.23
CA GLN A 22 19.18 -5.24 -4.67
C GLN A 22 18.15 -4.59 -3.73
N HIS A 23 17.07 -5.30 -3.41
CA HIS A 23 16.06 -4.80 -2.48
C HIS A 23 16.60 -4.56 -1.06
N ALA A 24 17.53 -5.39 -0.60
CA ALA A 24 18.19 -5.19 0.70
C ALA A 24 19.02 -3.90 0.70
N GLN A 25 19.79 -3.64 -0.37
CA GLN A 25 20.56 -2.41 -0.52
C GLN A 25 19.64 -1.17 -0.61
N GLU A 26 18.57 -1.26 -1.41
CA GLU A 26 17.55 -0.21 -1.49
C GLU A 26 16.98 0.09 -0.10
N TRP A 27 16.62 -0.94 0.67
CA TRP A 27 16.11 -0.80 2.02
C TRP A 27 17.09 -0.12 2.98
N GLU A 28 18.38 -0.50 2.93
CA GLU A 28 19.43 0.13 3.73
C GLU A 28 19.65 1.60 3.37
N SER A 29 19.42 1.97 2.10
CA SER A 29 19.53 3.36 1.63
C SER A 29 18.35 4.24 2.03
N LEU A 30 17.19 3.67 2.41
CA LEU A 30 16.01 4.44 2.78
C LEU A 30 16.25 5.31 4.01
N PRO A 31 15.74 6.56 4.07
CA PRO A 31 15.76 7.34 5.30
C PRO A 31 15.01 6.65 6.46
N PRO A 32 15.40 6.86 7.73
CA PRO A 32 14.77 6.19 8.88
C PRO A 32 13.24 6.34 8.94
N ALA A 33 12.71 7.53 8.63
CA ALA A 33 11.27 7.78 8.60
C ALA A 33 10.54 6.95 7.52
N GLN A 34 11.19 6.70 6.38
CA GLN A 34 10.61 5.88 5.32
C GLN A 34 10.62 4.39 5.71
N ARG A 35 11.70 3.91 6.33
CA ARG A 35 11.76 2.54 6.88
C ARG A 35 10.67 2.32 7.93
N GLU A 36 10.45 3.30 8.78
CA GLU A 36 9.40 3.24 9.81
C GLU A 36 8.01 3.14 9.19
N LYS A 37 7.69 4.02 8.25
CA LYS A 37 6.42 3.97 7.50
C LYS A 37 6.24 2.62 6.80
N ALA A 38 7.29 2.08 6.20
CA ALA A 38 7.24 0.79 5.54
C ALA A 38 7.00 -0.37 6.52
N ARG A 39 7.63 -0.34 7.71
CA ARG A 39 7.35 -1.30 8.80
C ARG A 39 5.89 -1.24 9.22
N GLN A 40 5.34 -0.06 9.48
CA GLN A 40 3.94 0.12 9.88
C GLN A 40 2.96 -0.40 8.82
N ASN A 41 3.24 -0.12 7.54
CA ASN A 41 2.45 -0.67 6.43
C ASN A 41 2.49 -2.20 6.39
N PHE A 42 3.67 -2.79 6.61
CA PHE A 42 3.84 -4.24 6.63
C PHE A 42 3.11 -4.90 7.81
N GLU A 43 3.17 -4.31 9.00
CA GLU A 43 2.41 -4.78 10.16
C GLU A 43 0.90 -4.72 9.92
N GLN A 44 0.41 -3.64 9.30
CA GLN A 44 -1.01 -3.56 8.93
C GLN A 44 -1.37 -4.66 7.91
N TRP A 45 -0.54 -4.89 6.90
CA TRP A 45 -0.73 -5.95 5.92
C TRP A 45 -0.77 -7.36 6.55
N GLN A 46 0.09 -7.62 7.54
CA GLN A 46 0.10 -8.89 8.28
C GLN A 46 -1.21 -9.11 9.03
N LYS A 47 -1.83 -8.04 9.55
CA LYS A 47 -3.12 -8.08 10.27
C LYS A 47 -4.35 -8.18 9.34
N MET A 48 -4.20 -7.92 8.04
CA MET A 48 -5.30 -8.03 7.09
C MET A 48 -5.76 -9.47 6.88
N SER A 49 -7.08 -9.67 6.79
CA SER A 49 -7.68 -10.95 6.40
C SER A 49 -7.38 -11.28 4.93
N PRO A 50 -7.49 -12.56 4.52
CA PRO A 50 -7.30 -12.94 3.12
C PRO A 50 -8.19 -12.15 2.16
N GLN A 51 -9.44 -11.89 2.54
CA GLN A 51 -10.38 -11.10 1.75
C GLN A 51 -9.94 -9.63 1.62
N GLN A 52 -9.49 -9.01 2.71
CA GLN A 52 -8.97 -7.64 2.68
C GLN A 52 -7.72 -7.52 1.80
N ARG A 53 -6.83 -8.52 1.85
CA ARG A 53 -5.65 -8.55 0.97
C ARG A 53 -6.03 -8.68 -0.50
N GLU A 54 -7.07 -9.46 -0.81
CA GLU A 54 -7.56 -9.59 -2.17
C GLU A 54 -8.18 -8.29 -2.68
N GLU A 55 -8.97 -7.61 -1.84
CA GLU A 55 -9.50 -6.29 -2.16
C GLU A 55 -8.39 -5.28 -2.47
N VAL A 56 -7.32 -5.25 -1.66
CA VAL A 56 -6.16 -4.38 -1.92
C VAL A 56 -5.47 -4.72 -3.24
N ARG A 57 -5.35 -6.00 -3.59
CA ARG A 57 -4.77 -6.43 -4.88
C ARG A 57 -5.63 -5.98 -6.05
N GLU A 58 -6.93 -6.19 -5.98
CA GLU A 58 -7.87 -5.78 -7.03
C GLU A 58 -7.89 -4.26 -7.21
N ASN A 59 -7.90 -3.51 -6.11
CA ASN A 59 -7.81 -2.06 -6.16
C ASN A 59 -6.47 -1.60 -6.76
N SER A 60 -5.37 -2.29 -6.43
CA SER A 60 -4.06 -2.00 -7.01
C SER A 60 -4.02 -2.26 -8.51
N LYS A 61 -4.66 -3.33 -9.01
CA LYS A 61 -4.76 -3.60 -10.46
C LYS A 61 -5.54 -2.49 -11.16
N ARG A 62 -6.73 -2.15 -10.65
CA ARG A 62 -7.55 -1.05 -11.20
C ARG A 62 -6.79 0.27 -11.21
N PHE A 63 -6.04 0.57 -10.16
CA PHE A 63 -5.21 1.77 -10.09
C PHE A 63 -4.08 1.77 -11.14
N GLN A 64 -3.48 0.60 -11.42
CA GLN A 64 -2.48 0.44 -12.47
C GLN A 64 -3.08 0.58 -13.89
N GLU A 65 -4.38 0.35 -14.06
CA GLU A 65 -5.07 0.56 -15.34
C GLU A 65 -5.41 2.02 -15.61
N LEU A 66 -5.46 2.87 -14.56
CA LEU A 66 -5.72 4.30 -14.71
C LEU A 66 -4.63 5.00 -15.52
N SER A 67 -5.05 5.94 -16.36
CA SER A 67 -4.17 6.85 -17.07
C SER A 67 -3.39 7.75 -16.08
N PRO A 68 -2.24 8.30 -16.47
CA PRO A 68 -1.49 9.23 -15.62
C PRO A 68 -2.32 10.43 -15.15
N GLN A 69 -3.24 10.92 -15.99
CA GLN A 69 -4.14 12.03 -15.65
C GLN A 69 -5.14 11.61 -14.57
N GLU A 70 -5.77 10.44 -14.68
CA GLU A 70 -6.70 9.92 -13.67
C GLU A 70 -5.98 9.67 -12.34
N ARG A 71 -4.77 9.13 -12.38
CA ARG A 71 -3.94 8.97 -11.16
C ARG A 71 -3.62 10.31 -10.50
N ALA A 72 -3.29 11.34 -11.30
CA ALA A 72 -3.04 12.68 -10.80
C ALA A 72 -4.31 13.30 -10.17
N GLN A 73 -5.47 13.10 -10.79
CA GLN A 73 -6.76 13.54 -10.24
C GLN A 73 -7.06 12.86 -8.90
N LEU A 74 -6.87 11.54 -8.80
CA LEU A 74 -7.02 10.80 -7.54
C LEU A 74 -6.06 11.30 -6.47
N HIS A 75 -4.80 11.54 -6.83
CA HIS A 75 -3.80 12.07 -5.90
C HIS A 75 -4.22 13.44 -5.35
N ASN A 76 -4.64 14.35 -6.23
CA ASN A 76 -5.10 15.69 -5.84
C ASN A 76 -6.36 15.63 -4.97
N ALA A 77 -7.33 14.78 -5.30
CA ALA A 77 -8.52 14.58 -4.50
C ALA A 77 -8.18 14.07 -3.09
N PHE A 78 -7.26 13.12 -3.00
CA PHE A 78 -6.79 12.59 -1.73
C PHE A 78 -6.04 13.64 -0.91
N GLN A 79 -5.17 14.46 -1.52
CA GLN A 79 -4.49 15.55 -0.83
C GLN A 79 -5.49 16.57 -0.25
N ARG A 80 -6.51 16.95 -1.02
CA ARG A 80 -7.57 17.85 -0.52
C ARG A 80 -8.32 17.23 0.65
N PHE A 81 -8.66 15.95 0.57
CA PHE A 81 -9.30 15.23 1.67
C PHE A 81 -8.45 15.25 2.95
N GLN A 82 -7.14 15.02 2.84
CA GLN A 82 -6.24 15.04 4.00
C GLN A 82 -6.14 16.41 4.68
N GLN A 83 -6.43 17.49 3.95
CA GLN A 83 -6.43 18.86 4.46
C GLN A 83 -7.75 19.24 5.16
N LEU A 84 -8.81 18.42 5.03
CA LEU A 84 -10.09 18.70 5.68
C LEU A 84 -10.01 18.50 7.19
N PRO A 85 -10.81 19.23 7.99
CA PRO A 85 -10.96 18.96 9.42
C PRO A 85 -11.40 17.52 9.70
N PRO A 86 -11.01 16.91 10.83
CA PRO A 86 -11.36 15.52 11.16
C PRO A 86 -12.86 15.19 11.04
N ASP A 87 -13.73 16.08 11.51
CA ASP A 87 -15.20 15.88 11.44
C ASP A 87 -15.70 15.79 9.99
N GLN A 88 -15.16 16.63 9.10
CA GLN A 88 -15.50 16.61 7.68
C GLN A 88 -14.95 15.36 6.99
N GLN A 89 -13.73 14.95 7.36
CA GLN A 89 -13.18 13.69 6.87
C GLN A 89 -14.10 12.53 7.24
N GLU A 90 -14.52 12.41 8.49
CA GLU A 90 -15.43 11.35 8.92
C GLU A 90 -16.77 11.37 8.19
N GLN A 91 -17.34 12.56 7.99
CA GLN A 91 -18.59 12.69 7.25
C GLN A 91 -18.46 12.18 5.82
N LEU A 92 -17.35 12.51 5.15
CA LEU A 92 -17.06 12.00 3.81
C LEU A 92 -16.81 10.48 3.82
N ARG A 93 -16.11 9.94 4.83
CA ARG A 93 -15.93 8.49 5.01
C ARG A 93 -17.27 7.77 5.09
N ARG A 94 -18.18 8.27 5.92
CA ARG A 94 -19.52 7.70 6.12
C ARG A 94 -20.32 7.69 4.82
N GLN A 95 -20.32 8.80 4.08
CA GLN A 95 -20.96 8.89 2.77
C GLN A 95 -20.35 7.88 1.78
N TRP A 96 -19.02 7.80 1.73
CA TRP A 96 -18.33 6.89 0.84
C TRP A 96 -18.66 5.42 1.14
N HIS A 97 -18.68 5.02 2.41
CA HIS A 97 -19.10 3.67 2.82
C HIS A 97 -20.57 3.37 2.49
N HIS A 98 -21.44 4.38 2.52
CA HIS A 98 -22.84 4.24 2.13
C HIS A 98 -23.00 4.03 0.61
N ASP A 99 -22.21 4.76 -0.18
CA ASP A 99 -22.27 4.78 -1.64
C ASP A 99 -21.50 3.64 -2.31
N MET A 100 -20.77 2.80 -1.55
CA MET A 100 -19.91 1.70 -2.02
C MET A 100 -20.63 0.51 -2.72
N ARG A 101 -21.76 0.75 -3.38
CA ARG A 101 -22.34 -0.18 -4.38
C ARG A 101 -21.51 -0.29 -5.67
N SER A 102 -20.55 0.59 -5.89
CA SER A 102 -19.65 0.62 -7.06
C SER A 102 -18.20 0.75 -6.59
N GLY A 103 -17.50 -0.36 -6.40
CA GLY A 103 -16.25 -0.46 -5.62
C GLY A 103 -15.14 0.57 -5.98
N PRO A 104 -14.43 1.12 -4.98
CA PRO A 104 -13.52 2.24 -5.19
C PRO A 104 -12.17 1.82 -5.80
N VAL A 105 -11.57 2.71 -6.60
CA VAL A 105 -10.18 2.64 -7.08
C VAL A 105 -9.23 3.45 -6.18
N GLY A 106 -9.72 3.97 -5.05
CA GLY A 106 -8.95 4.78 -4.11
C GLY A 106 -8.66 4.04 -2.80
N PRO A 107 -7.54 4.32 -2.11
CA PRO A 107 -7.29 3.75 -0.80
C PRO A 107 -8.37 4.21 0.18
N PRO A 108 -8.93 3.32 1.02
CA PRO A 108 -9.76 3.76 2.11
C PRO A 108 -8.96 4.70 3.01
N PRO A 109 -9.60 5.77 3.50
CA PRO A 109 -8.92 6.67 4.41
C PRO A 109 -8.59 5.89 5.68
N ARG A 110 -7.28 5.78 5.96
CA ARG A 110 -6.77 5.00 7.08
C ARG A 110 -7.36 5.56 8.39
N HIS A 111 -7.83 4.66 9.24
CA HIS A 111 -8.17 4.93 10.64
C HIS A 111 -6.89 5.13 11.45
#